data_AF-A0A2D8Z7G7-F1
#
_entry.id   AF-A0A2D8Z7G7-F1
#
_cell.length_a   1.000
_cell.length_b   1.000
_cell.length_c   1.000
_cell.angle_alpha   90.00
_cell.angle_beta   90.00
_cell.angle_gamma   90.00
#
_symmetry.space_group_name_H-M   'P 1'
#
loop_
_entity.id
_entity.type
_entity.pdbx_description
1 polymer ?
#
loop_
_entity_poly.entity_id
_entity_poly.type
_entity_poly.pdbx_seq_one_letter_code
_entity_poly.pdbx_strand_id
1 'polypeptide(L)'
;MGTSDDLTAYAAKQRKIIDQALDSFLPKSSIRPKTLHKSMRYSLFAGGKRLRPILCLAAAEACGGNPSQAIPAACAVECIHTYSLIH
;
A
#
# COMPACT_ATOMS: atom_id res chain seq x y z
N MET A 1 -24.05 -12.55 11.42
CA MET A 1 -23.06 -12.22 10.37
C MET A 1 -22.30 -11.02 10.89
N GLY A 2 -21.14 -11.29 11.45
CA GLY A 2 -20.48 -10.41 12.42
C GLY A 2 -19.47 -9.49 11.77
N THR A 3 -19.31 -8.31 12.36
CA THR A 3 -18.37 -7.23 12.01
C THR A 3 -16.95 -7.65 11.58
N SER A 4 -16.48 -8.83 11.99
CA SER A 4 -15.19 -9.40 11.56
C SER A 4 -15.13 -9.70 10.05
N ASP A 5 -16.22 -10.18 9.45
CA ASP A 5 -16.25 -10.51 8.02
C ASP A 5 -16.23 -9.22 7.18
N ASP A 6 -16.94 -8.19 7.65
CA ASP A 6 -16.98 -6.87 7.01
C ASP A 6 -15.61 -6.18 7.04
N LEU A 7 -14.90 -6.24 8.16
CA LEU A 7 -13.54 -5.69 8.28
C LEU A 7 -12.55 -6.43 7.35
N THR A 8 -12.69 -7.75 7.23
CA THR A 8 -11.84 -8.54 6.35
C THR A 8 -12.10 -8.19 4.88
N ALA A 9 -13.37 -8.04 4.50
CA ALA A 9 -13.76 -7.61 3.15
C ALA A 9 -13.27 -6.19 2.83
N TYR A 10 -13.38 -5.26 3.78
CA TYR A 10 -12.85 -3.91 3.66
C TYR A 10 -11.33 -3.93 3.43
N ALA A 11 -10.58 -4.61 4.30
CA ALA A 11 -9.13 -4.71 4.19
C ALA A 11 -8.69 -5.33 2.85
N ALA A 12 -9.37 -6.37 2.39
CA ALA A 12 -9.10 -7.00 1.11
C ALA A 12 -9.34 -6.05 -0.09
N LYS A 13 -10.41 -5.25 -0.04
CA LYS A 13 -10.70 -4.23 -1.05
C LYS A 13 -9.62 -3.15 -1.08
N GLN A 14 -9.29 -2.58 0.08
CA GLN A 14 -8.29 -1.50 0.17
C GLN A 14 -6.91 -2.00 -0.25
N ARG A 15 -6.53 -3.21 0.14
CA ARG A 15 -5.26 -3.83 -0.28
C ARG A 15 -5.10 -3.85 -1.81
N LYS A 16 -6.15 -4.23 -2.56
CA LYS A 16 -6.08 -4.25 -4.04
C LYS A 16 -5.83 -2.87 -4.62
N ILE A 17 -6.51 -1.84 -4.09
CA ILE A 17 -6.34 -0.44 -4.52
C ILE A 17 -4.91 0.03 -4.23
N ILE A 18 -4.41 -0.24 -3.02
CA ILE A 18 -3.07 0.13 -2.59
C ILE A 18 -2.00 -0.58 -3.43
N ASP A 19 -2.13 -1.89 -3.67
CA ASP A 19 -1.16 -2.65 -4.47
C ASP A 19 -1.10 -2.13 -5.93
N GLN A 20 -2.24 -1.75 -6.51
CA GLN A 20 -2.31 -1.12 -7.83
C GLN A 20 -1.65 0.26 -7.85
N ALA A 21 -1.89 1.08 -6.82
CA ALA A 21 -1.28 2.40 -6.72
C ALA A 21 0.24 2.34 -6.49
N LEU A 22 0.71 1.42 -5.64
CA LEU A 22 2.14 1.18 -5.47
C LEU A 22 2.79 0.73 -6.79
N ASP A 23 2.12 -0.10 -7.59
CA ASP A 23 2.66 -0.53 -8.89
C ASP A 23 2.82 0.63 -9.88
N SER A 24 1.93 1.62 -9.83
CA SER A 24 1.98 2.79 -10.69
C SER A 24 3.01 3.82 -10.23
N PHE A 25 3.22 3.96 -8.91
CA PHE A 25 4.21 4.89 -8.37
C PHE A 25 5.65 4.38 -8.46
N LEU A 26 5.88 3.07 -8.46
CA LEU A 26 7.23 2.53 -8.55
C LEU A 26 7.75 2.50 -9.99
N PRO A 27 9.05 2.82 -10.20
CA PRO A 27 9.67 2.65 -11.51
C PRO A 27 9.57 1.19 -11.96
N LYS A 28 9.30 0.99 -13.26
CA LYS A 28 9.24 -0.36 -13.82
C LYS A 28 10.61 -1.05 -13.72
N SER A 29 10.60 -2.35 -13.44
CA SER A 29 11.82 -3.17 -13.27
C SER A 29 12.72 -3.23 -14.52
N SER A 30 12.18 -2.85 -15.68
CA SER A 30 12.90 -2.76 -16.95
C SER A 30 13.67 -1.45 -17.13
N ILE A 31 13.40 -0.41 -16.34
CA ILE A 31 14.05 0.91 -16.43
C ILE A 31 15.37 0.87 -15.67
N ARG A 32 16.41 1.52 -16.22
CA ARG A 32 17.72 1.63 -15.53
C ARG A 32 17.62 2.59 -14.33
N PRO A 33 18.27 2.29 -13.18
CA PRO A 33 19.07 1.09 -12.89
C PRO A 33 18.20 -0.14 -12.56
N LYS A 34 18.27 -1.17 -13.41
CA LYS A 34 17.36 -2.34 -13.37
C LYS A 34 17.46 -3.12 -12.06
N THR A 35 18.68 -3.33 -11.54
CA THR A 35 18.91 -4.09 -10.31
C THR A 35 18.22 -3.43 -9.12
N LEU A 36 18.39 -2.12 -8.96
CA LEU A 36 17.76 -1.37 -7.87
C LEU A 36 16.23 -1.43 -7.96
N HIS A 37 15.64 -1.16 -9.14
CA HIS A 37 14.18 -1.20 -9.30
C HIS A 37 13.60 -2.59 -9.08
N LYS A 38 14.32 -3.65 -9.50
CA LYS A 38 13.93 -5.03 -9.19
C LYS A 38 13.92 -5.28 -7.68
N SER A 39 14.98 -4.87 -6.96
CA SER A 39 15.05 -5.03 -5.50
C SER A 39 13.97 -4.25 -4.77
N MET A 40 13.73 -2.98 -5.14
CA MET A 40 12.65 -2.16 -4.56
C MET A 40 11.30 -2.84 -4.71
N ARG A 41 10.98 -3.30 -5.93
CA ARG A 41 9.70 -3.97 -6.21
C ARG A 41 9.61 -5.33 -5.53
N TYR A 42 10.70 -6.08 -5.48
CA TYR A 42 10.73 -7.35 -4.76
C TYR A 42 10.35 -7.15 -3.30
N SER A 43 11.06 -6.27 -2.58
CA SER A 43 10.79 -6.05 -1.15
C SER A 43 9.39 -5.49 -0.89
N LEU A 44 8.93 -4.54 -1.71
CA LEU A 44 7.61 -3.93 -1.54
C LEU A 44 6.45 -4.89 -1.85
N PHE A 45 6.63 -5.82 -2.78
CA PHE A 45 5.60 -6.78 -3.20
C PHE A 45 5.84 -8.22 -2.70
N ALA A 46 6.80 -8.45 -1.80
CA ALA A 46 7.09 -9.78 -1.20
C ALA A 46 5.96 -10.32 -0.30
N GLY A 47 4.84 -9.61 -0.19
CA GLY A 47 3.71 -9.93 0.66
C GLY A 47 3.47 -8.84 1.71
N GLY A 48 2.43 -9.03 2.52
CA GLY A 48 2.06 -8.08 3.58
C GLY A 48 0.57 -7.86 3.68
N LYS A 49 0.12 -7.50 4.89
CA LYS A 49 -1.30 -7.20 5.16
C LYS A 49 -1.69 -5.78 4.73
N ARG A 50 -0.73 -4.94 4.35
CA ARG A 50 -0.94 -3.50 4.03
C ARG A 50 -1.64 -2.75 5.15
N LEU A 51 -1.41 -3.12 6.41
CA LEU A 51 -2.19 -2.59 7.54
C LEU A 51 -2.03 -1.06 7.68
N ARG A 52 -0.80 -0.54 7.52
CA ARG A 52 -0.51 0.89 7.64
C ARG A 52 -1.22 1.75 6.58
N PRO A 53 -1.10 1.46 5.28
CA PRO A 53 -1.84 2.21 4.27
C PRO A 53 -3.36 2.03 4.41
N ILE A 54 -3.86 0.85 4.78
CA ILE A 54 -5.30 0.65 5.05
C ILE A 54 -5.77 1.55 6.20
N LEU A 55 -5.02 1.65 7.29
CA LEU A 55 -5.35 2.55 8.41
C LEU A 55 -5.29 4.02 8.00
N CYS A 56 -4.37 4.41 7.11
CA CYS A 56 -4.30 5.77 6.57
C CYS A 56 -5.58 6.12 5.77
N LEU A 57 -6.04 5.21 4.90
CA LEU A 57 -7.28 5.39 4.15
C LEU A 57 -8.51 5.43 5.07
N ALA A 58 -8.57 4.53 6.05
CA ALA A 58 -9.66 4.48 7.02
C ALA A 58 -9.71 5.74 7.90
N ALA A 59 -8.55 6.31 8.26
CA ALA A 59 -8.48 7.56 9.01
C ALA A 59 -9.01 8.74 8.17
N ALA A 60 -8.66 8.81 6.88
CA ALA A 60 -9.23 9.81 5.98
C ALA A 60 -10.76 9.70 5.88
N GLU A 61 -11.27 8.47 5.74
CA GLU A 61 -12.70 8.17 5.72
C GLU A 61 -13.40 8.59 7.03
N ALA A 62 -12.82 8.23 8.18
CA ALA A 62 -13.35 8.54 9.50
C ALA A 62 -13.40 10.05 9.80
N CYS A 63 -12.49 10.82 9.20
CA CYS A 63 -12.51 12.28 9.28
C CYS A 63 -13.44 12.95 8.27
N GLY A 64 -14.24 12.18 7.50
CA GLY A 64 -15.16 12.70 6.48
C GLY A 64 -14.49 13.07 5.15
N GLY A 65 -13.22 12.71 4.96
CA GLY A 65 -12.48 12.92 3.72
C GLY A 65 -12.72 11.82 2.69
N ASN A 66 -12.35 12.08 1.43
CA ASN A 66 -12.38 11.07 0.38
C ASN A 66 -11.11 10.19 0.45
N PRO A 67 -11.20 8.88 0.74
CA PRO A 67 -10.02 8.02 0.87
C PRO A 67 -9.18 7.95 -0.40
N SER A 68 -9.77 8.13 -1.59
CA SER A 68 -9.01 8.15 -2.83
C SER A 68 -7.96 9.27 -2.89
N GLN A 69 -8.21 10.39 -2.22
CA GLN A 69 -7.24 11.50 -2.11
C GLN A 69 -6.09 11.18 -1.15
N ALA A 70 -6.27 10.22 -0.24
CA ALA A 70 -5.24 9.77 0.70
C ALA A 70 -4.35 8.65 0.13
N ILE A 71 -4.64 8.11 -1.07
CA ILE A 71 -3.85 7.03 -1.69
C ILE A 71 -2.36 7.36 -1.80
N PRO A 72 -1.92 8.56 -2.25
CA PRO A 72 -0.51 8.90 -2.30
C PRO A 72 0.16 8.86 -0.93
N ALA A 73 -0.51 9.39 0.10
CA ALA A 73 -0.01 9.36 1.48
C ALA A 73 0.08 7.93 2.03
N ALA A 74 -0.95 7.12 1.81
CA ALA A 74 -0.95 5.70 2.17
C ALA A 74 0.22 4.95 1.52
N CYS A 75 0.46 5.17 0.22
CA CYS A 75 1.57 4.56 -0.50
C CYS A 75 2.94 5.01 0.05
N ALA A 76 3.10 6.30 0.36
CA ALA A 76 4.33 6.83 0.96
C ALA A 76 4.64 6.16 2.31
N VAL A 77 3.63 5.98 3.17
CA VAL A 77 3.78 5.29 4.46
C VAL A 77 4.23 3.84 4.27
N GLU A 78 3.65 3.13 3.31
CA GLU A 78 4.05 1.74 3.02
C GLU A 78 5.48 1.66 2.47
N CYS A 79 5.90 2.60 1.62
CA CYS A 79 7.28 2.68 1.13
C CYS A 79 8.29 2.88 2.28
N ILE A 80 8.01 3.80 3.22
CA ILE A 80 8.85 4.01 4.40
C ILE A 80 8.86 2.78 5.30
N HIS A 81 7.70 2.15 5.50
CA HIS A 81 7.60 0.91 6.26
C HIS A 81 8.45 -0.21 5.64
N THR A 82 8.35 -0.44 4.34
CA THR A 82 9.14 -1.47 3.66
C THR A 82 10.63 -1.15 3.73
N TYR A 83 11.02 0.11 3.53
CA TYR A 83 12.41 0.54 3.70
C TYR A 83 12.96 0.17 5.08
N SER A 84 12.19 0.41 6.15
CA SER A 84 12.62 0.11 7.52
C SER A 84 12.69 -1.39 7.85
N LEU A 85 12.24 -2.27 6.95
CA LEU A 85 12.39 -3.72 7.09
C LEU A 85 13.62 -4.27 6.35
N ILE A 86 14.15 -3.50 5.39
CA ILE A 86 15.32 -3.87 4.60
C ILE A 86 16.60 -3.52 5.37
N HIS A 87 16.59 -2.41 6.09
CA HIS A 87 17.66 -1.94 6.97
C HIS A 87 17.54 -2.58 8.35
#